data_AF-A0A938M9A8-F1
#
_entry.id   AF-A0A938M9A8-F1
#
_cell.length_a   1.000
_cell.length_b   1.000
_cell.length_c   1.000
_cell.angle_alpha   90.00
_cell.angle_beta   90.00
_cell.angle_gamma   90.00
#
_symmetry.space_group_name_H-M   'P 1'
#
loop_
_entity.id
_entity.type
_entity.pdbx_description
1 polymer ?
#
loop_
_entity_poly.entity_id
_entity_poly.type
_entity_poly.pdbx_seq_one_letter_code
_entity_poly.pdbx_strand_id
1 'polypeptide(L)'
;MGNEITLEYAEQLVAQLPPQEQLKLLAHVSQRLSAMPSGTEEEGEKPERREEEADRLLALCDAAAEKWNGVFDAAEEIRQMRRDRDERIWPSKS
;
A
#
# COMPACT_ATOMS: atom_id res chain seq x y z
N MET A 1 -43.46 -3.52 -1.09
CA MET A 1 -43.15 -3.81 -2.50
C MET A 1 -42.04 -2.87 -2.90
N GLY A 2 -40.78 -3.34 -2.89
CA GLY A 2 -39.65 -2.53 -3.29
C GLY A 2 -39.65 -2.45 -4.82
N ASN A 3 -39.82 -1.26 -5.38
CA ASN A 3 -39.57 -1.05 -6.80
C ASN A 3 -38.06 -1.20 -7.00
N GLU A 4 -37.61 -2.42 -7.30
CA GLU A 4 -36.26 -2.69 -7.75
C GLU A 4 -36.11 -2.07 -9.14
N ILE A 5 -35.72 -0.79 -9.15
CA ILE A 5 -35.23 -0.11 -10.34
C ILE A 5 -33.95 -0.84 -10.74
N THR A 6 -33.98 -1.53 -11.88
CA THR A 6 -32.76 -2.15 -12.41
C THR A 6 -31.81 -1.08 -12.93
N LEU A 7 -30.51 -1.37 -12.90
CA LEU A 7 -29.47 -0.42 -13.32
C LEU A 7 -29.67 0.01 -14.78
N GLU A 8 -30.04 -0.95 -15.65
CA GLU A 8 -30.27 -0.73 -17.07
C GLU A 8 -31.44 0.25 -17.31
N TYR A 9 -32.49 0.17 -16.48
CA TYR A 9 -33.61 1.10 -16.56
C TYR A 9 -33.22 2.51 -16.11
N ALA A 10 -32.37 2.63 -15.09
CA ALA A 10 -31.83 3.92 -14.65
C ALA A 10 -30.93 4.56 -15.71
N GLU A 11 -30.09 3.78 -16.40
CA GLU A 11 -29.26 4.26 -17.51
C GLU A 11 -30.11 4.79 -18.67
N GLN A 12 -31.18 4.09 -19.04
CA GLN A 12 -32.11 4.54 -20.08
C GLN A 12 -32.82 5.85 -19.73
N LEU A 13 -33.12 6.08 -18.45
CA LEU A 13 -33.70 7.35 -17.98
C LEU A 13 -32.67 8.48 -17.99
N VAL A 14 -31.42 8.21 -17.60
CA VAL A 14 -30.34 9.21 -17.63
C VAL A 14 -29.98 9.60 -19.06
N ALA A 15 -29.99 8.64 -20.00
CA ALA A 15 -29.72 8.90 -21.41
C ALA A 15 -30.73 9.86 -22.08
N GLN A 16 -31.94 9.99 -21.53
CA GLN A 16 -32.97 10.93 -22.01
C GLN A 16 -32.71 12.37 -21.57
N LEU A 17 -31.80 12.60 -20.61
CA LEU A 17 -31.45 13.94 -20.14
C LEU A 17 -30.39 14.59 -21.04
N PRO A 18 -30.37 15.92 -21.17
CA PRO A 18 -29.27 16.64 -21.80
C PRO A 18 -27.93 16.35 -21.10
N PRO A 19 -26.78 16.37 -21.81
CA PRO A 19 -25.47 16.03 -21.24
C PRO A 19 -25.11 16.80 -19.96
N GLN A 20 -25.52 18.07 -19.86
CA GLN A 20 -25.29 18.87 -18.65
C GLN A 20 -26.05 18.36 -17.42
N GLU A 21 -27.29 17.90 -17.62
CA GLU A 21 -28.11 17.35 -16.53
C GLU A 21 -27.61 15.95 -16.12
N GLN A 22 -27.09 15.16 -17.08
CA GLN A 22 -26.41 13.90 -16.78
C GLN A 22 -25.19 14.12 -15.85
N LEU A 23 -24.37 15.14 -16.15
CA LEU A 23 -23.20 15.49 -15.32
C LEU A 23 -23.59 15.97 -13.92
N LYS A 24 -24.65 16.77 -13.79
CA LYS A 24 -25.17 17.19 -12.48
C LYS A 24 -25.66 16.00 -11.66
N LEU A 25 -26.36 15.06 -12.30
CA LEU A 25 -26.87 13.86 -11.64
C LEU A 25 -25.72 12.97 -11.17
N LEU A 26 -24.68 12.80 -11.98
CA LEU A 26 -23.45 12.11 -11.60
C LEU A 26 -22.79 12.75 -10.37
N ALA A 27 -22.61 14.07 -10.39
CA ALA A 27 -22.01 14.80 -9.28
C ALA A 27 -22.82 14.65 -7.98
N HIS A 28 -24.15 14.75 -8.07
CA HIS A 28 -25.05 14.57 -6.94
C HIS A 28 -25.01 13.15 -6.38
N VAL A 29 -25.02 12.12 -7.25
CA VAL A 29 -24.91 10.71 -6.83
C VAL A 29 -23.55 10.45 -6.19
N SER A 30 -22.47 10.93 -6.80
CA SER A 30 -21.11 10.81 -6.25
C SER A 30 -20.99 11.45 -4.87
N GLN A 31 -21.50 12.68 -4.70
CA GLN A 31 -21.50 13.36 -3.41
C GLN A 31 -22.33 12.59 -2.37
N ARG A 32 -23.51 12.11 -2.75
CA ARG A 32 -24.38 11.33 -1.84
C ARG A 32 -23.73 10.03 -1.41
N LEU A 33 -23.10 9.31 -2.33
CA LEU A 33 -22.37 8.08 -2.02
C LEU A 33 -21.11 8.34 -1.20
N SER A 34 -20.42 9.47 -1.43
CA SER A 34 -19.25 9.88 -0.64
C SER A 34 -19.62 10.31 0.78
N ALA A 35 -20.82 10.88 0.96
CA ALA A 35 -21.34 11.30 2.27
C ALA A 35 -22.04 10.16 3.02
N MET A 36 -22.35 9.04 2.35
CA MET A 36 -22.82 7.85 3.04
C MET A 36 -21.64 7.29 3.84
N PRO A 37 -21.82 7.01 5.15
CA PRO A 37 -20.84 6.22 5.87
C PRO A 37 -20.73 4.89 5.12
N SER A 38 -19.58 4.65 4.51
CA SER A 38 -19.26 3.36 3.93
C SER A 38 -19.37 2.36 5.08
N GLY A 39 -20.45 1.57 5.10
CA GLY A 39 -20.68 0.51 6.09
C GLY A 39 -19.63 -0.60 6.06
N THR A 40 -18.56 -0.43 5.28
CA THR A 40 -17.23 -0.99 5.55
C THR A 40 -16.55 -0.12 6.61
N GLU A 41 -17.16 -0.04 7.80
CA GLU A 41 -16.45 0.23 9.03
C GLU A 41 -15.60 -1.01 9.35
N GLU A 42 -14.59 -1.30 8.54
CA GLU A 42 -13.36 -1.81 9.15
C GLU A 42 -12.70 -0.58 9.75
N GLU A 43 -13.05 -0.39 11.02
CA GLU A 43 -12.42 0.48 12.00
C GLU A 43 -12.33 1.95 11.58
N GLY A 44 -13.16 2.76 12.24
CA GLY A 44 -12.81 4.14 12.53
C GLY A 44 -11.52 4.19 13.35
N GLU A 45 -10.38 3.94 12.71
CA GLU A 45 -9.09 4.32 13.24
C GLU A 45 -8.98 5.82 13.05
N LYS A 46 -9.15 6.50 14.18
CA LYS A 46 -8.86 7.92 14.34
C LYS A 46 -7.57 8.26 13.58
N PRO A 47 -7.47 9.40 12.89
CA PRO A 47 -6.26 9.79 12.17
C PRO A 47 -4.99 9.66 13.03
N GLU A 48 -5.08 9.88 14.34
CA GLU A 48 -4.01 9.66 15.32
C GLU A 48 -3.47 8.21 15.34
N ARG A 49 -4.32 7.18 15.20
CA ARG A 49 -3.87 5.78 15.15
C ARG A 49 -3.12 5.47 13.87
N ARG A 50 -3.61 5.98 12.74
CA ARG A 50 -2.94 5.82 11.44
C ARG A 50 -1.58 6.52 11.42
N GLU A 51 -1.46 7.66 12.08
CA GLU A 51 -0.19 8.36 12.27
C GLU A 51 0.76 7.56 13.17
N GLU A 52 0.28 7.03 14.31
CA GLU A 52 1.07 6.15 15.18
C GLU A 52 1.57 4.88 14.48
N GLU A 53 0.74 4.28 13.61
CA GLU A 53 1.12 3.11 12.82
C GLU A 53 2.16 3.44 11.74
N ALA A 54 1.99 4.58 11.07
CA ALA A 54 2.96 5.06 10.10
C ALA A 54 4.32 5.34 10.76
N ASP A 55 4.32 5.98 11.93
CA ASP A 55 5.53 6.26 12.70
C ASP A 55 6.24 4.97 13.15
N ARG A 56 5.47 3.96 13.60
CA ARG A 56 6.04 2.64 13.91
C ARG A 56 6.66 1.98 12.69
N LEU A 57 6.03 2.07 11.52
CA LEU A 57 6.53 1.49 10.29
C LEU A 57 7.84 2.17 9.87
N LEU A 58 7.89 3.50 9.92
CA LEU A 58 9.09 4.28 9.62
C LEU A 58 10.24 3.94 10.57
N ALA A 59 9.97 3.82 11.88
CA ALA A 59 10.98 3.41 12.85
C ALA A 59 11.56 2.01 12.58
N LEU A 60 10.75 1.07 12.08
CA LEU A 60 11.23 -0.25 11.65
C LEU A 60 12.13 -0.16 10.43
N CYS A 61 11.78 0.70 9.47
CA CYS A 61 12.61 0.96 8.29
C CYS A 61 13.95 1.60 8.66
N ASP A 62 13.96 2.58 9.57
CA ASP A 62 15.17 3.24 10.05
C ASP A 62 16.08 2.25 10.79
N ALA A 63 15.52 1.40 11.67
CA ALA A 63 16.29 0.36 12.35
C ALA A 63 16.88 -0.68 11.38
N ALA A 64 16.18 -1.00 10.29
CA ALA A 64 16.72 -1.87 9.24
C ALA A 64 17.82 -1.17 8.44
N ALA A 65 17.64 0.11 8.12
CA ALA A 65 18.64 0.92 7.44
C ALA A 65 19.90 1.08 8.29
N GLU A 66 19.81 1.28 9.60
CA GLU A 66 20.96 1.33 10.51
C GLU A 66 21.74 0.01 10.53
N LYS A 67 21.04 -1.14 10.53
CA LYS A 67 21.68 -2.45 10.44
C LYS A 67 22.44 -2.67 9.13
N TRP A 68 22.05 -1.96 8.07
CA TRP A 68 22.65 -2.08 6.74
C TRP A 68 23.52 -0.88 6.35
N ASN A 69 23.59 0.18 7.18
CA ASN A 69 24.45 1.35 7.02
C ASN A 69 25.90 1.08 7.45
N GLY A 70 26.43 -0.07 7.06
CA GLY A 70 27.86 -0.38 7.09
C GLY A 70 28.46 -0.27 5.69
N VAL A 71 29.78 -0.02 5.60
CA VAL A 71 30.53 -0.22 4.35
C VAL A 71 30.63 -1.73 4.13
N PHE A 72 29.65 -2.31 3.45
CA PHE A 72 29.66 -3.73 3.09
C PHE A 72 30.57 -3.95 1.88
N ASP A 73 31.86 -4.24 2.13
CA ASP A 73 32.77 -4.68 1.08
C ASP A 73 32.59 -6.18 0.84
N ALA A 74 31.55 -6.51 0.06
CA ALA A 74 31.27 -7.88 -0.37
C ALA A 74 32.49 -8.56 -1.02
N ALA A 75 33.39 -7.79 -1.65
CA ALA A 75 34.58 -8.33 -2.27
C ALA A 75 35.66 -8.72 -1.24
N GLU A 76 35.80 -7.99 -0.14
CA GLU A 76 36.65 -8.41 0.98
C GLU A 76 36.06 -9.62 1.72
N GLU A 77 34.75 -9.67 1.90
CA GLU A 77 34.08 -10.80 2.55
C GLU A 77 34.25 -12.10 1.73
N ILE A 78 34.12 -12.03 0.41
CA ILE A 78 34.40 -13.15 -0.50
C ILE A 78 35.88 -13.55 -0.48
N ARG A 79 36.80 -12.59 -0.35
CA ARG A 79 38.23 -12.88 -0.21
C ARG A 79 38.51 -13.63 1.09
N GLN A 80 37.91 -13.23 2.21
CA GLN A 80 38.05 -13.91 3.49
C GLN A 80 37.50 -15.35 3.44
N MET A 81 36.29 -15.55 2.90
CA MET A 81 35.72 -16.89 2.74
C MET A 81 36.60 -17.83 1.92
N ARG A 82 37.28 -17.31 0.88
CA ARG A 82 38.22 -18.09 0.08
C ARG A 82 39.48 -18.45 0.87
N ARG A 83 40.04 -17.52 1.65
CA ARG A 83 41.19 -17.78 2.53
C ARG A 83 40.88 -18.88 3.55
N ASP A 84 39.77 -18.75 4.27
CA ASP A 84 39.35 -19.71 5.31
C ASP A 84 39.13 -21.12 4.72
N ARG A 85 38.54 -21.19 3.51
CA ARG A 85 38.38 -22.44 2.78
C ARG A 85 39.73 -23.04 2.40
N ASP A 86 40.63 -22.24 1.85
CA ASP A 86 41.92 -22.70 1.37
C ASP A 86 42.81 -23.16 2.55
N GLU A 87 42.71 -22.53 3.73
CA GLU A 87 43.34 -22.99 4.98
C GLU A 87 42.78 -24.33 5.47
N ARG A 88 41.45 -24.56 5.34
CA ARG A 88 40.84 -25.85 5.69
C ARG A 88 41.21 -26.97 4.73
N ILE A 89 41.38 -26.65 3.44
CA ILE A 89 41.70 -27.64 2.39
C ILE A 89 43.21 -27.91 2.33
N TRP A 90 44.04 -26.91 2.58
CA TRP A 90 45.48 -26.99 2.50
C TRP A 90 46.17 -26.31 3.70
N PRO A 91 46.12 -26.92 4.89
CA PRO A 91 46.64 -26.33 6.12
C PRO A 91 48.17 -26.12 6.17
N SER A 92 48.91 -26.55 5.14
CA SER A 92 50.38 -26.63 5.15
C SER A 92 51.08 -25.55 4.31
N LYS A 93 50.42 -24.44 3.94
CA LYS A 93 51.02 -23.31 3.21
C LYS A 93 50.88 -21.97 3.98
N SER A 94 51.21 -21.97 5.28
CA SER A 94 51.65 -20.76 5.98
C SER A 94 53.14 -20.54 5.78
#